data_AF-A0A7V3P895-F1
#
_entry.id   AF-A0A7V3P895-F1
#
_cell.length_a   1.000
_cell.length_b   1.000
_cell.length_c   1.000
_cell.angle_alpha   90.00
_cell.angle_beta   90.00
_cell.angle_gamma   90.00
#
_symmetry.space_group_name_H-M   'P 1'
#
loop_
_entity.id
_entity.type
_entity.pdbx_description
1 polymer ?
#
loop_
_entity_poly.entity_id
_entity_poly.type
_entity_poly.pdbx_seq_one_letter_code
_entity_poly.pdbx_strand_id
1 'polypeptide(L)'
;MDTRRRTRMNQGRRRRLSRWVRVLAALLTVIVAVLAYGYGETYWLQVKEYTFVHRDVPPAFNGLRIAFLSDIHRSPFFSQARVRSVVEQVNSLRPDLIVLGGDYVYLDTDYAASCFAELKNLEAPLGCYGVLGNHDYGKYTDGHHGPAEVIQAMAEAGITLLRDEAVWVERQGARIRLGGVSDYGVDRPSLARILESTAPHDFVILVSHQPDYAEEL
;
A
#
# COMPACT_ATOMS: atom_id res chain seq x y z
N MET A 1 -13.33 -73.94 -9.47
CA MET A 1 -12.28 -73.39 -8.58
C MET A 1 -11.96 -71.92 -8.89
N ASP A 2 -12.94 -71.09 -9.30
CA ASP A 2 -12.66 -69.79 -9.98
C ASP A 2 -13.41 -68.56 -9.40
N THR A 3 -14.46 -68.77 -8.59
CA THR A 3 -15.25 -67.66 -8.00
C THR A 3 -14.57 -66.97 -6.82
N ARG A 4 -13.81 -67.71 -6.00
CA ARG A 4 -13.05 -67.17 -4.84
C ARG A 4 -11.83 -66.32 -5.26
N ARG A 5 -11.23 -66.57 -6.42
CA ARG A 5 -10.13 -65.76 -6.97
C ARG A 5 -10.64 -64.42 -7.51
N ARG A 6 -11.75 -64.41 -8.26
CA ARG A 6 -12.40 -63.19 -8.76
C ARG A 6 -12.86 -62.25 -7.64
N THR A 7 -13.43 -62.77 -6.54
CA THR A 7 -13.86 -61.96 -5.38
C THR A 7 -12.69 -61.33 -4.63
N ARG A 8 -11.58 -62.05 -4.42
CA ARG A 8 -10.37 -61.48 -3.80
C ARG A 8 -9.72 -60.39 -4.65
N MET A 9 -9.66 -60.55 -5.98
CA MET A 9 -9.18 -59.49 -6.87
C MET A 9 -10.06 -58.25 -6.84
N ASN A 10 -11.39 -58.40 -6.81
CA ASN A 10 -12.33 -57.27 -6.72
C ASN A 10 -12.25 -56.53 -5.37
N GLN A 11 -12.04 -57.25 -4.25
CA GLN A 11 -11.83 -56.65 -2.94
C GLN A 11 -10.51 -55.87 -2.85
N GLY A 12 -9.41 -56.38 -3.44
CA GLY A 12 -8.13 -55.68 -3.51
C GLY A 12 -8.20 -54.40 -4.35
N ARG A 13 -8.92 -54.46 -5.49
CA ARG A 13 -9.16 -53.30 -6.37
C ARG A 13 -10.04 -52.24 -5.72
N ARG A 14 -11.14 -52.64 -5.04
CA ARG A 14 -11.99 -51.73 -4.24
C ARG A 14 -11.24 -51.09 -3.07
N ARG A 15 -10.41 -51.85 -2.35
CA ARG A 15 -9.57 -51.32 -1.25
C ARG A 15 -8.52 -50.32 -1.76
N ARG A 16 -7.84 -50.61 -2.89
CA ARG A 16 -6.91 -49.67 -3.53
C ARG A 16 -7.63 -48.41 -4.04
N LEU A 17 -8.79 -48.55 -4.70
CA LEU A 17 -9.60 -47.42 -5.16
C LEU A 17 -10.05 -46.53 -3.98
N SER A 18 -10.46 -47.12 -2.85
CA SER A 18 -10.82 -46.38 -1.63
C SER A 18 -9.64 -45.67 -0.95
N ARG A 19 -8.40 -46.12 -1.18
CA ARG A 19 -7.19 -45.42 -0.69
C ARG A 19 -6.89 -44.21 -1.57
N TRP A 20 -6.94 -44.38 -2.90
CA TRP A 20 -6.74 -43.27 -3.84
C TRP A 20 -7.81 -42.18 -3.69
N VAL A 21 -9.08 -42.55 -3.49
CA VAL A 21 -10.14 -41.57 -3.21
C VAL A 21 -9.85 -40.78 -1.93
N ARG A 22 -9.38 -41.43 -0.86
CA ARG A 22 -9.00 -40.74 0.39
C ARG A 22 -7.80 -39.81 0.21
N VAL A 23 -6.78 -40.25 -0.55
CA VAL A 23 -5.61 -39.42 -0.87
C VAL A 23 -6.02 -38.20 -1.70
N LEU A 24 -6.84 -38.40 -2.75
CA LEU A 24 -7.34 -37.30 -3.58
C LEU A 24 -8.23 -36.34 -2.78
N ALA A 25 -9.10 -36.84 -1.89
CA ALA A 25 -9.91 -36.01 -1.01
C ALA A 25 -9.04 -35.20 -0.02
N ALA A 26 -8.00 -35.80 0.55
CA ALA A 26 -7.06 -35.10 1.42
C ALA A 26 -6.30 -34.00 0.65
N LEU A 27 -5.82 -34.30 -0.56
CA LEU A 27 -5.15 -33.31 -1.42
C LEU A 27 -6.09 -32.16 -1.79
N LEU A 28 -7.33 -32.45 -2.17
CA LEU A 28 -8.34 -31.43 -2.47
C LEU A 28 -8.62 -30.56 -1.23
N THR A 29 -8.70 -31.17 -0.04
CA THR A 29 -8.91 -30.43 1.21
C THR A 29 -7.76 -29.47 1.49
N VAL A 30 -6.51 -29.92 1.29
CA VAL A 30 -5.32 -29.06 1.45
C VAL A 30 -5.35 -27.91 0.44
N ILE A 31 -5.67 -28.18 -0.84
CA ILE A 31 -5.78 -27.14 -1.88
C ILE A 31 -6.84 -26.10 -1.49
N VAL A 32 -8.04 -26.54 -1.10
CA VAL A 32 -9.12 -25.64 -0.67
C VAL A 32 -8.70 -24.82 0.55
N ALA A 33 -8.03 -25.43 1.53
CA ALA A 33 -7.54 -24.71 2.71
C ALA A 33 -6.49 -23.65 2.36
N VAL A 34 -5.55 -23.96 1.45
CA VAL A 34 -4.53 -23.01 0.97
C VAL A 34 -5.18 -21.85 0.21
N LEU A 35 -6.14 -22.13 -0.68
CA LEU A 35 -6.86 -21.10 -1.42
C LEU A 35 -7.70 -20.21 -0.49
N ALA A 36 -8.39 -20.81 0.48
CA ALA A 36 -9.18 -20.08 1.47
C ALA A 36 -8.29 -19.20 2.37
N TYR A 37 -7.13 -19.74 2.80
CA TYR A 37 -6.14 -18.98 3.55
C TYR A 37 -5.59 -17.81 2.73
N GLY A 38 -5.14 -18.06 1.50
CA GLY A 38 -4.63 -16.99 0.62
C GLY A 38 -5.68 -15.92 0.36
N TYR A 39 -6.95 -16.31 0.12
CA TYR A 39 -8.03 -15.35 0.01
C TYR A 39 -8.23 -14.54 1.29
N GLY A 40 -8.26 -15.18 2.47
CA GLY A 40 -8.44 -14.51 3.76
C GLY A 40 -7.27 -13.59 4.13
N GLU A 41 -6.04 -14.01 3.88
CA GLU A 41 -4.82 -13.23 4.12
C GLU A 41 -4.88 -11.90 3.37
N THR A 42 -5.40 -11.88 2.14
CA THR A 42 -5.52 -10.63 1.39
C THR A 42 -6.39 -9.59 2.09
N TYR A 43 -7.23 -9.94 3.08
CA TYR A 43 -8.04 -9.00 3.86
C TYR A 43 -7.43 -8.65 5.23
N TRP A 44 -6.32 -9.27 5.63
CA TRP A 44 -5.66 -8.97 6.88
C TRP A 44 -4.86 -7.67 6.79
N LEU A 45 -5.50 -6.57 7.19
CA LEU A 45 -4.82 -5.31 7.38
C LEU A 45 -4.04 -5.32 8.70
N GLN A 46 -2.71 -5.25 8.60
CA GLN A 46 -1.80 -5.27 9.75
C GLN A 46 -1.15 -3.90 9.95
N VAL A 47 -1.16 -3.42 11.19
CA VAL A 47 -0.42 -2.23 11.59
C VAL A 47 0.99 -2.66 12.01
N LYS A 48 2.00 -2.12 11.33
CA LYS A 48 3.41 -2.28 11.71
C LYS A 48 3.92 -0.98 12.31
N GLU A 49 4.52 -1.07 13.48
CA GLU A 49 5.05 0.10 14.20
C GLU A 49 6.58 0.06 14.21
N TYR A 50 7.19 1.19 13.84
CA TYR A 50 8.63 1.38 13.87
C TYR A 50 8.93 2.63 14.70
N THR A 51 9.88 2.52 15.63
CA THR A 51 10.38 3.68 16.39
C THR A 51 11.68 4.15 15.76
N PHE A 52 11.67 5.38 15.25
CA PHE A 52 12.85 6.03 14.69
C PHE A 52 13.38 7.06 15.69
N VAL A 53 14.69 7.02 15.97
CA VAL A 53 15.37 7.94 16.87
C VAL A 53 16.61 8.48 16.17
N HIS A 54 16.71 9.80 16.07
CA HIS A 54 17.87 10.46 15.48
C HIS A 54 18.15 11.79 16.19
N ARG A 55 19.43 12.16 16.28
CA ARG A 55 19.87 13.38 16.99
C ARG A 55 19.35 14.67 16.35
N ASP A 56 19.07 14.64 15.05
CA ASP A 56 18.62 15.81 14.29
C ASP A 56 17.10 15.98 14.36
N VAL A 57 16.36 15.00 14.89
CA VAL A 57 14.91 15.17 15.15
C VAL A 57 14.73 16.22 16.25
N PRO A 58 14.04 17.35 15.98
CA PRO A 58 13.89 18.39 16.98
C PRO A 58 13.05 17.90 18.17
N PRO A 59 13.32 18.33 19.42
CA PRO A 59 12.60 17.86 20.60
C PRO A 59 11.08 18.01 20.55
N ALA A 60 10.57 19.03 19.86
CA ALA A 60 9.13 19.25 19.64
C ALA A 60 8.44 18.13 18.84
N PHE A 61 9.22 17.33 18.10
CA PHE A 61 8.75 16.18 17.33
C PHE A 61 8.94 14.85 18.06
N ASN A 62 9.43 14.85 19.31
CA ASN A 62 9.50 13.63 20.10
C ASN A 62 8.11 13.05 20.32
N GLY A 63 7.96 11.77 19.98
CA GLY A 63 6.66 11.09 20.02
C GLY A 63 5.71 11.48 18.90
N LEU A 64 6.16 12.19 17.86
CA LEU A 64 5.41 12.36 16.61
C LEU A 64 5.02 10.99 16.05
N ARG A 65 3.74 10.83 15.73
CA ARG A 65 3.21 9.62 15.09
C ARG A 65 2.91 9.90 13.64
N ILE A 66 3.67 9.25 12.75
CA ILE A 66 3.44 9.31 11.30
C ILE A 66 2.73 8.02 10.89
N ALA A 67 1.55 8.13 10.30
CA ALA A 67 0.94 7.01 9.59
C ALA A 67 1.39 7.04 8.13
N PHE A 68 2.01 5.95 7.68
CA PHE A 68 2.45 5.78 6.31
C PHE A 68 1.57 4.73 5.61
N LEU A 69 1.02 5.08 4.45
CA LEU A 69 0.18 4.19 3.65
C LEU A 69 0.61 4.27 2.19
N SER A 70 0.63 3.14 1.49
CA SER A 70 0.97 3.08 0.07
C SER A 70 0.20 1.91 -0.58
N ASP A 71 0.16 1.87 -1.90
CA ASP A 71 -0.27 0.69 -2.68
C ASP A 71 -1.70 0.25 -2.34
N ILE A 72 -2.60 1.24 -2.14
CA ILE A 72 -4.01 0.98 -1.85
C ILE A 72 -4.67 0.24 -3.03
N HIS A 73 -4.25 0.57 -4.26
CA HIS A 73 -4.67 -0.10 -5.48
C HIS A 73 -6.20 -0.27 -5.60
N ARG A 74 -6.93 0.82 -5.36
CA ARG A 74 -8.38 0.86 -5.54
C ARG A 74 -8.72 0.36 -6.95
N SER A 75 -9.48 -0.74 -7.01
CA SER A 75 -9.79 -1.49 -8.23
C SER A 75 -10.96 -2.46 -7.98
N PRO A 76 -11.44 -3.24 -8.95
CA PRO A 76 -12.45 -4.28 -8.69
C PRO A 76 -12.05 -5.28 -7.60
N PHE A 77 -10.75 -5.46 -7.36
CA PHE A 77 -10.20 -6.37 -6.35
C PHE A 77 -10.04 -5.72 -4.98
N PHE A 78 -10.01 -4.38 -4.91
CA PHE A 78 -9.97 -3.61 -3.67
C PHE A 78 -11.11 -2.59 -3.65
N SER A 79 -12.21 -2.95 -3.00
CA SER A 79 -13.44 -2.15 -3.01
C SER A 79 -13.30 -0.80 -2.28
N GLN A 80 -14.16 0.16 -2.61
CA GLN A 80 -14.24 1.44 -1.90
C GLN A 80 -14.52 1.25 -0.39
N ALA A 81 -15.41 0.32 -0.02
CA ALA A 81 -15.68 0.01 1.39
C ALA A 81 -14.44 -0.49 2.13
N ARG A 82 -13.51 -1.13 1.41
CA ARG A 82 -12.23 -1.57 1.97
C ARG A 82 -11.27 -0.39 2.16
N VAL A 83 -11.24 0.58 1.24
CA VAL A 83 -10.50 1.84 1.44
C VAL A 83 -11.02 2.57 2.68
N ARG A 84 -12.35 2.64 2.85
CA ARG A 84 -12.97 3.20 4.07
C ARG A 84 -12.49 2.51 5.35
N SER A 85 -12.45 1.17 5.36
CA SER A 85 -11.93 0.42 6.52
C SER A 85 -10.46 0.72 6.82
N VAL A 86 -9.64 0.96 5.79
CA VAL A 86 -8.25 1.41 5.98
C VAL A 86 -8.21 2.78 6.65
N VAL A 87 -9.00 3.74 6.14
CA VAL A 87 -9.09 5.10 6.71
C VAL A 87 -9.55 5.07 8.17
N GLU A 88 -10.59 4.29 8.49
CA GLU A 88 -11.08 4.10 9.86
C GLU A 88 -9.97 3.54 10.77
N GLN A 89 -9.20 2.56 10.29
CA GLN A 89 -8.09 2.00 11.07
C GLN A 89 -6.98 3.03 11.28
N VAL A 90 -6.59 3.78 10.24
CA VAL A 90 -5.57 4.84 10.35
C VAL A 90 -5.99 5.90 11.37
N ASN A 91 -7.22 6.41 11.27
CA ASN A 91 -7.72 7.42 12.21
C ASN A 91 -7.78 6.88 13.64
N SER A 92 -8.08 5.58 13.83
CA SER A 92 -8.03 4.94 15.16
C SER A 92 -6.63 4.96 15.78
N LEU A 93 -5.59 5.00 14.95
CA LEU A 93 -4.21 5.17 15.43
C LEU A 93 -3.97 6.61 15.92
N ARG A 94 -4.79 7.60 15.60
CA ARG A 94 -4.59 9.02 15.96
C ARG A 94 -3.19 9.52 15.54
N PRO A 95 -2.84 9.49 14.25
CA PRO A 95 -1.58 10.02 13.76
C PRO A 95 -1.53 11.54 13.90
N ASP A 96 -0.33 12.07 14.07
CA ASP A 96 -0.09 13.52 14.01
C ASP A 96 0.08 13.98 12.56
N LEU A 97 0.66 13.13 11.71
CA LEU A 97 0.98 13.38 10.30
C LEU A 97 0.65 12.13 9.48
N ILE A 98 0.08 12.30 8.29
CA ILE A 98 -0.14 11.20 7.35
C ILE A 98 0.71 11.42 6.09
N VAL A 99 1.39 10.36 5.68
CA VAL A 99 2.20 10.30 4.47
C VAL A 99 1.71 9.17 3.58
N LEU A 100 1.42 9.49 2.33
CA LEU A 100 0.94 8.55 1.33
C LEU A 100 2.03 8.28 0.28
N GLY A 101 2.34 7.00 0.09
CA GLY A 101 3.48 6.52 -0.71
C GLY A 101 3.21 6.33 -2.20
N GLY A 102 1.99 6.59 -2.70
CA GLY A 102 1.62 6.37 -4.10
C GLY A 102 0.80 5.09 -4.32
N ASP A 103 0.48 4.82 -5.59
CA ASP A 103 -0.30 3.67 -6.06
C ASP A 103 -1.70 3.58 -5.43
N TYR A 104 -2.46 4.67 -5.57
CA TYR A 104 -3.82 4.77 -5.06
C TYR A 104 -4.82 3.97 -5.87
N VAL A 105 -4.56 3.84 -7.17
CA VAL A 105 -5.39 3.13 -8.14
C VAL A 105 -4.62 1.98 -8.77
N TYR A 106 -5.32 1.05 -9.40
CA TYR A 106 -4.71 -0.05 -10.14
C TYR A 106 -5.47 -0.28 -11.44
N LEU A 107 -4.72 -0.48 -12.53
CA LEU A 107 -5.17 -0.63 -13.93
C LEU A 107 -5.83 0.61 -14.56
N ASP A 108 -6.65 1.35 -13.81
CA ASP A 108 -7.51 2.40 -14.32
C ASP A 108 -7.64 3.57 -13.33
N THR A 109 -7.41 4.79 -13.80
CA THR A 109 -7.55 6.02 -13.02
C THR A 109 -9.01 6.41 -12.78
N ASP A 110 -9.97 5.78 -13.47
CA ASP A 110 -11.41 5.91 -13.21
C ASP A 110 -11.77 5.62 -11.73
N TYR A 111 -10.94 4.85 -11.02
CA TYR A 111 -11.11 4.55 -9.61
C TYR A 111 -10.68 5.67 -8.65
N ALA A 112 -9.93 6.68 -9.13
CA ALA A 112 -9.35 7.74 -8.31
C ALA A 112 -10.43 8.46 -7.49
N ALA A 113 -11.49 8.91 -8.14
CA ALA A 113 -12.60 9.59 -7.46
C ALA A 113 -13.17 8.75 -6.29
N SER A 114 -13.35 7.44 -6.49
CA SER A 114 -13.86 6.55 -5.42
C SER A 114 -12.82 6.26 -4.33
N CYS A 115 -11.53 6.28 -4.65
CA CYS A 115 -10.45 6.12 -3.69
C CYS A 115 -10.37 7.36 -2.78
N PHE A 116 -10.25 8.53 -3.40
CA PHE A 116 -10.10 9.81 -2.71
C PHE A 116 -11.37 10.27 -2.00
N ALA A 117 -12.55 9.81 -2.42
CA ALA A 117 -13.80 10.00 -1.67
C ALA A 117 -13.74 9.41 -0.25
N GLU A 118 -12.94 8.36 -0.03
CA GLU A 118 -12.69 7.80 1.30
C GLU A 118 -11.45 8.43 1.94
N LEU A 119 -10.35 8.60 1.20
CA LEU A 119 -9.09 9.16 1.73
C LEU A 119 -9.22 10.59 2.23
N LYS A 120 -10.17 11.38 1.71
CA LYS A 120 -10.46 12.73 2.24
C LYS A 120 -10.86 12.74 3.73
N ASN A 121 -11.25 11.60 4.29
CA ASN A 121 -11.63 11.48 5.70
C ASN A 121 -10.43 11.10 6.59
N LEU A 122 -9.21 11.06 6.05
CA LEU A 122 -7.99 10.90 6.85
C LEU A 122 -7.77 12.13 7.72
N GLU A 123 -7.55 11.92 9.02
CA GLU A 123 -7.43 12.99 10.00
C GLU A 123 -6.04 12.99 10.64
N ALA A 124 -5.30 14.08 10.42
CA ALA A 124 -4.00 14.32 11.04
C ALA A 124 -3.79 15.83 11.26
N PRO A 125 -3.53 16.30 12.49
CA PRO A 125 -3.37 17.72 12.80
C PRO A 125 -2.27 18.44 12.02
N LEU A 126 -1.21 17.72 11.63
CA LEU A 126 -0.10 18.27 10.84
C LEU A 126 -0.28 18.08 9.33
N GLY A 127 -1.41 17.51 8.89
CA GLY A 127 -1.78 17.38 7.49
C GLY A 127 -1.57 15.98 6.90
N CYS A 128 -1.99 15.86 5.64
CA CYS A 128 -1.86 14.65 4.82
C CYS A 128 -1.12 15.01 3.54
N TYR A 129 -0.01 14.32 3.29
CA TYR A 129 0.87 14.55 2.14
C TYR A 129 1.04 13.25 1.37
N GLY A 130 1.29 13.33 0.07
CA GLY A 130 1.56 12.11 -0.70
C GLY A 130 2.41 12.33 -1.93
N VAL A 131 2.98 11.23 -2.42
CA VAL A 131 3.61 11.14 -3.74
C VAL A 131 2.70 10.33 -4.69
N LEU A 132 3.07 10.26 -5.96
CA LEU A 132 2.44 9.37 -6.92
C LEU A 132 3.29 8.12 -7.08
N GLY A 133 2.65 6.98 -7.33
CA GLY A 133 3.30 5.77 -7.79
C GLY A 133 3.10 5.56 -9.28
N ASN A 134 3.75 4.54 -9.83
CA ASN A 134 3.72 4.28 -11.27
C ASN A 134 2.32 3.90 -11.78
N HIS A 135 1.42 3.36 -10.94
CA HIS A 135 0.05 3.03 -11.33
C HIS A 135 -0.87 4.26 -11.39
N ASP A 136 -0.47 5.38 -10.79
CA ASP A 136 -1.27 6.60 -10.77
C ASP A 136 -1.24 7.37 -12.10
N TYR A 137 -0.42 6.95 -13.07
CA TYR A 137 -0.20 7.63 -14.37
C TYR A 137 -1.13 7.16 -15.50
N GLY A 138 -2.16 6.35 -15.20
CA GLY A 138 -3.16 5.92 -16.18
C GLY A 138 -2.97 4.50 -16.73
N LYS A 139 -3.80 4.14 -17.69
CA LYS A 139 -3.89 2.77 -18.24
C LYS A 139 -2.61 2.35 -18.94
N TYR A 140 -2.21 1.10 -18.71
CA TYR A 140 -1.15 0.41 -19.48
C TYR A 140 -1.48 0.26 -20.98
N THR A 141 -2.72 0.54 -21.41
CA THR A 141 -3.24 0.11 -22.72
C THR A 141 -3.32 1.19 -23.80
N ASP A 142 -3.49 2.48 -23.45
CA ASP A 142 -3.74 3.54 -24.43
C ASP A 142 -2.97 4.86 -24.18
N GLY A 143 -2.23 4.99 -23.07
CA GLY A 143 -1.21 6.04 -22.89
C GLY A 143 -1.74 7.48 -22.81
N HIS A 144 -3.04 7.67 -22.56
CA HIS A 144 -3.69 8.97 -22.77
C HIS A 144 -3.96 9.81 -21.51
N HIS A 145 -3.83 9.28 -20.29
CA HIS A 145 -4.41 9.97 -19.13
C HIS A 145 -3.39 10.63 -18.18
N GLY A 146 -2.15 10.15 -18.15
CA GLY A 146 -1.17 10.66 -17.18
C GLY A 146 -1.74 10.65 -15.76
N PRO A 147 -1.14 11.39 -14.81
CA PRO A 147 -1.63 11.42 -13.44
C PRO A 147 -2.72 12.46 -13.19
N ALA A 148 -3.30 13.08 -14.22
CA ALA A 148 -4.15 14.27 -14.06
C ALA A 148 -5.39 14.01 -13.18
N GLU A 149 -6.06 12.88 -13.37
CA GLU A 149 -7.26 12.49 -12.59
C GLU A 149 -6.92 12.21 -11.13
N VAL A 150 -5.79 11.53 -10.87
CA VAL A 150 -5.31 11.26 -9.52
C VAL A 150 -4.92 12.56 -8.81
N ILE A 151 -4.16 13.43 -9.48
CA ILE A 151 -3.75 14.73 -8.94
C ILE A 151 -4.97 15.59 -8.59
N GLN A 152 -5.97 15.63 -9.48
CA GLN A 152 -7.20 16.37 -9.22
C GLN A 152 -7.94 15.81 -8.01
N ALA A 153 -8.16 14.48 -7.96
CA ALA A 153 -8.87 13.84 -6.86
C ALA A 153 -8.14 14.01 -5.51
N MET A 154 -6.80 13.97 -5.53
CA MET A 154 -5.95 14.20 -4.36
C MET A 154 -6.07 15.64 -3.83
N ALA A 155 -6.07 16.62 -4.73
CA ALA A 155 -6.29 18.02 -4.37
C ALA A 155 -7.71 18.27 -3.81
N GLU A 156 -8.74 17.69 -4.42
CA GLU A 156 -10.13 17.77 -3.93
C GLU A 156 -10.31 17.09 -2.56
N ALA A 157 -9.51 16.07 -2.25
CA ALA A 157 -9.47 15.42 -0.95
C ALA A 157 -8.68 16.21 0.12
N GLY A 158 -8.07 17.36 -0.23
CA GLY A 158 -7.26 18.15 0.68
C GLY A 158 -5.89 17.55 0.99
N ILE A 159 -5.41 16.63 0.15
CA ILE A 159 -4.12 15.95 0.31
C ILE A 159 -3.09 16.72 -0.53
N THR A 160 -1.97 17.08 0.10
CA THR A 160 -0.92 17.85 -0.58
C THR A 160 0.00 16.93 -1.36
N LEU A 161 0.07 17.12 -2.68
CA LEU A 161 1.00 16.39 -3.55
C LEU A 161 2.43 16.92 -3.38
N LEU A 162 3.37 16.01 -3.17
CA LEU A 162 4.81 16.24 -3.15
C LEU A 162 5.43 15.54 -4.36
N ARG A 163 5.57 16.25 -5.47
CA ARG A 163 6.17 15.72 -6.72
C ARG A 163 7.39 16.56 -7.07
N ASP A 164 8.56 16.10 -6.62
CA ASP A 164 9.82 16.87 -6.61
C ASP A 164 9.68 18.18 -5.83
N GLU A 165 8.87 18.14 -4.77
CA GLU A 165 8.48 19.28 -3.95
C GLU A 165 8.64 18.93 -2.48
N ALA A 166 8.73 19.96 -1.65
CA ALA A 166 8.86 19.78 -0.21
C ALA A 166 8.23 20.90 0.61
N VAL A 167 7.72 20.53 1.77
CA VAL A 167 7.09 21.42 2.73
C VAL A 167 7.86 21.42 4.05
N TRP A 168 7.74 22.52 4.79
CA TRP A 168 8.12 22.54 6.20
C TRP A 168 6.90 22.16 7.02
N VAL A 169 7.00 21.06 7.78
CA VAL A 169 6.00 20.71 8.78
C VAL A 169 6.43 21.35 10.08
N GLU A 170 5.59 22.22 10.63
CA GLU A 170 5.90 22.99 11.84
C GLU A 170 5.15 22.44 13.05
N ARG A 171 5.82 22.35 14.20
CA ARG A 171 5.24 21.92 15.47
C ARG A 171 5.95 22.63 16.62
N GLN A 172 5.17 23.37 17.43
CA GLN A 172 5.66 24.06 18.64
C GLN A 172 6.91 24.95 18.38
N GLY A 173 6.95 25.65 17.25
CA GLY A 173 8.06 26.54 16.89
C GLY A 173 9.32 25.85 16.33
N ALA A 174 9.32 24.52 16.22
CA ALA A 174 10.31 23.77 15.47
C ALA A 174 9.72 23.29 14.13
N ARG A 175 10.57 22.81 13.24
CA ARG A 175 10.17 22.30 11.92
C ARG A 175 10.97 21.08 11.48
N ILE A 176 10.36 20.25 10.65
CA ILE A 176 11.03 19.20 9.86
C ILE A 176 10.69 19.40 8.39
N ARG A 177 11.59 18.96 7.50
CA ARG A 177 11.35 19.01 6.05
C ARG A 177 10.69 17.69 5.63
N LEU A 178 9.56 17.76 4.94
CA LEU A 178 8.94 16.61 4.29
C LEU A 178 9.01 16.84 2.78
N GLY A 179 9.77 16.00 2.10
CA GLY A 179 9.95 16.04 0.65
C GLY A 179 9.41 14.78 -0.01
N GLY A 180 8.87 14.93 -1.21
CA GLY A 180 8.45 13.83 -2.05
C GLY A 180 8.98 14.00 -3.46
N VAL A 181 9.40 12.90 -4.07
CA VAL A 181 9.89 12.89 -5.46
C VAL A 181 8.88 12.28 -6.41
N SER A 182 8.99 12.63 -7.69
CA SER A 182 8.30 11.93 -8.76
C SER A 182 8.66 10.44 -8.77
N ASP A 183 7.81 9.59 -9.32
CA ASP A 183 8.10 8.16 -9.45
C ASP A 183 9.28 7.91 -10.41
N TYR A 184 10.31 7.20 -9.95
CA TYR A 184 11.56 6.94 -10.70
C TYR A 184 11.37 6.02 -11.91
N GLY A 185 10.32 5.18 -11.92
CA GLY A 185 10.01 4.28 -13.01
C GLY A 185 9.37 4.97 -14.21
N VAL A 186 8.70 6.11 -14.00
CA VAL A 186 7.98 6.84 -15.05
C VAL A 186 8.44 8.30 -15.25
N ASP A 187 9.26 8.84 -14.35
CA ASP A 187 9.76 10.22 -14.40
C ASP A 187 11.23 10.32 -13.94
N ARG A 188 11.79 11.54 -13.87
CA ARG A 188 13.13 11.82 -13.36
C ARG A 188 13.07 12.62 -12.05
N PRO A 189 13.17 11.94 -10.89
CA PRO A 189 13.23 12.57 -9.58
C PRO A 189 14.27 13.68 -9.48
N SER A 190 13.95 14.74 -8.73
CA SER A 190 14.88 15.83 -8.46
C SER A 190 14.84 16.24 -6.99
N LEU A 191 16.00 16.17 -6.32
CA LEU A 191 16.14 16.64 -4.93
C LEU A 191 16.31 18.15 -4.78
N ALA A 192 16.43 18.89 -5.89
CA ALA A 192 16.84 20.30 -5.85
C ALA A 192 15.92 21.16 -4.95
N ARG A 193 14.61 21.03 -5.10
CA ARG A 193 13.61 21.75 -4.28
C ARG A 193 13.48 21.19 -2.87
N ILE A 194 13.73 19.89 -2.68
CA ILE A 194 13.68 19.26 -1.36
C ILE A 194 14.80 19.82 -0.47
N LEU A 195 16.01 19.91 -1.02
CA LEU A 195 17.21 20.40 -0.32
C LEU A 195 17.30 21.93 -0.31
N GLU A 196 16.54 22.62 -1.15
CA GLU A 196 16.49 24.08 -1.14
C GLU A 196 16.13 24.62 0.25
N SER A 197 16.94 25.54 0.75
CA SER A 197 16.78 26.16 2.07
C SER A 197 16.89 25.21 3.27
N THR A 198 17.47 24.02 3.09
CA THR A 198 17.84 23.12 4.20
C THR A 198 19.27 23.38 4.68
N ALA A 199 19.48 23.24 5.98
CA ALA A 199 20.79 23.24 6.62
C ALA A 199 21.22 21.80 6.97
N PRO A 200 22.53 21.52 7.17
CA PRO A 200 23.02 20.16 7.44
C PRO A 200 22.45 19.46 8.70
N HIS A 201 21.79 20.20 9.59
CA HIS A 201 21.19 19.69 10.82
C HIS A 201 19.65 19.68 10.77
N ASP A 202 19.05 20.11 9.66
CA ASP A 202 17.61 19.99 9.48
C ASP A 202 17.25 18.52 9.26
N PHE A 203 16.23 18.05 9.98
CA PHE A 203 15.71 16.71 9.77
C PHE A 203 14.82 16.67 8.53
N VAL A 204 15.21 15.85 7.55
CA VAL A 204 14.50 15.68 6.28
C VAL A 204 13.94 14.27 6.18
N ILE A 205 12.64 14.18 5.92
CA ILE A 205 11.95 12.95 5.53
C ILE A 205 11.75 13.03 4.02
N LEU A 206 12.30 12.06 3.29
CA LEU A 206 12.10 11.91 1.86
C LEU A 206 11.14 10.75 1.61
N VAL A 207 10.15 10.98 0.75
CA VAL A 207 9.17 9.98 0.30
C VAL A 207 9.41 9.69 -1.17
N SER A 208 9.63 8.42 -1.49
CA SER A 208 9.72 7.91 -2.86
C SER A 208 8.82 6.70 -2.96
N HIS A 209 8.08 6.58 -4.06
CA HIS A 209 7.33 5.36 -4.34
C HIS A 209 8.28 4.22 -4.74
N GLN A 210 9.28 4.54 -5.56
CA GLN A 210 10.28 3.56 -5.99
C GLN A 210 11.44 3.48 -4.97
N PRO A 211 11.63 2.34 -4.28
CA PRO A 211 12.67 2.19 -3.27
C PRO A 211 14.08 2.21 -3.86
N ASP A 212 14.26 1.75 -5.11
CA ASP A 212 15.55 1.72 -5.81
C ASP A 212 16.17 3.12 -5.93
N TYR A 213 15.36 4.18 -5.93
CA TYR A 213 15.86 5.55 -5.96
C TYR A 213 16.77 5.88 -4.76
N ALA A 214 16.59 5.20 -3.62
CA ALA A 214 17.44 5.38 -2.45
C ALA A 214 18.89 4.92 -2.69
N GLU A 215 19.14 4.03 -3.66
CA GLU A 215 20.50 3.57 -4.01
C GLU A 215 21.29 4.59 -4.86
N GLU A 216 20.60 5.59 -5.41
CA GLU A 216 21.18 6.64 -6.27
C GLU A 216 21.50 7.94 -5.50
N LEU A 217 21.21 7.99 -4.19
CA LEU A 217 21.40 9.14 -3.29
C LEU A 217 22.76 9.13 -2.57
#